data_AF-Q8R1L8-F1
#
_entry.id   AF-Q8R1L8-F1
#
_cell.length_a   1.000
_cell.length_b   1.000
_cell.length_c   1.000
_cell.angle_alpha   90.00
_cell.angle_beta   90.00
_cell.angle_gamma   90.00
#
_symmetry.space_group_name_H-M   'P 1'
#
loop_
_entity.id
_entity.type
_entity.pdbx_description
1 polymer ?
#
loop_
_entity_poly.entity_id
_entity_poly.type
_entity_poly.pdbx_seq_one_letter_code
_entity_poly.pdbx_strand_id
1 'polypeptide(L)'
;MAVLALCLLWTLASAVRPAPVAPLGGPEPAQYEELTLLFHGALQLGQALNGVYRATEARLTEAGHSLGLYDRALEFLGTEVRQGQDATQELRTSLSEIQVEEDALHLRAEATARSLGEVARAQQALRDTVRRLQVQLRGAWLGQAHQEFETLKARADKQSHLLWALTGHVQRQQREMAEQQQWLRQIQQRLHTAALPA
;
A
#
# COMPACT_ATOMS: atom_id res chain seq x y z
N MET A 1 3.15 22.02 -31.93
CA MET A 1 2.53 22.24 -33.25
C MET A 1 1.97 23.66 -33.44
N ALA A 2 1.29 24.26 -32.45
CA ALA A 2 0.74 25.63 -32.59
C ALA A 2 1.80 26.74 -32.79
N VAL A 3 2.99 26.60 -32.20
CA VAL A 3 4.08 27.58 -32.33
C VAL A 3 4.59 27.70 -33.77
N LEU A 4 4.69 26.59 -34.50
CA LEU A 4 5.12 26.60 -35.91
C LEU A 4 4.09 27.29 -36.82
N ALA A 5 2.79 27.15 -36.53
CA ALA A 5 1.73 27.82 -37.28
C ALA A 5 1.74 29.34 -37.05
N LEU A 6 1.98 29.77 -35.80
CA LEU A 6 2.12 31.19 -35.46
C LEU A 6 3.37 31.82 -36.09
N CYS A 7 4.50 31.11 -36.13
CA CYS A 7 5.71 31.57 -36.81
C CYS A 7 5.51 31.73 -38.33
N LEU A 8 4.81 30.79 -38.98
CA LEU A 8 4.51 30.88 -40.42
C LEU A 8 3.59 32.08 -40.74
N LEU A 9 2.56 32.33 -39.92
CA LEU A 9 1.68 33.49 -40.06
C LEU A 9 2.44 34.82 -39.87
N TRP A 10 3.40 34.88 -38.95
CA TRP A 10 4.25 36.06 -38.74
C TRP A 10 5.21 36.31 -39.92
N THR A 11 5.76 35.26 -40.53
CA THR A 11 6.61 35.40 -41.73
C THR A 11 5.83 35.88 -42.95
N LEU A 12 4.55 35.49 -43.11
CA LEU A 12 3.70 35.97 -44.19
C LEU A 12 3.26 37.43 -43.99
N ALA A 13 2.98 37.84 -42.75
CA ALA A 13 2.60 39.22 -42.45
C ALA A 13 3.76 40.22 -42.63
N SER A 14 5.00 39.78 -42.44
CA SER A 14 6.19 40.62 -42.57
C SER A 14 6.75 40.72 -43.99
N ALA A 15 6.30 39.87 -44.92
CA ALA A 15 6.73 39.89 -46.32
C ALA A 15 5.96 40.89 -47.20
N VAL A 16 4.91 41.54 -46.68
CA VAL A 16 4.14 42.57 -47.41
C VAL A 16 4.90 43.90 -47.36
N ARG A 17 5.92 44.00 -48.20
CA ARG A 17 6.63 45.25 -48.47
C ARG A 17 5.77 46.09 -49.43
N PRO A 18 5.40 47.34 -49.10
CA PRO A 18 4.58 48.15 -49.99
C PRO A 18 5.40 48.50 -51.23
N ALA A 19 4.91 48.13 -52.42
CA ALA A 19 5.50 48.57 -53.68
C ALA A 19 5.31 50.09 -53.85
N PRO A 20 6.31 50.82 -54.38
CA PRO A 20 6.23 52.27 -54.52
C PRO A 20 5.25 52.62 -55.65
N VAL A 21 4.22 53.41 -55.33
CA VAL A 21 3.26 53.91 -56.30
C VAL A 21 3.86 55.13 -57.02
N ALA A 22 4.11 55.00 -58.32
CA ALA A 22 4.49 56.10 -59.20
C ALA A 22 3.28 57.04 -59.45
N PRO A 23 3.49 58.36 -59.60
CA PRO A 23 2.38 59.30 -59.80
C PRO A 23 1.96 59.29 -61.27
N LEU A 24 0.84 58.63 -61.58
CA LEU A 24 0.12 58.79 -62.85
C LEU A 24 -1.29 59.30 -62.59
N GLY A 25 -1.72 60.23 -63.44
CA GLY A 25 -2.79 61.18 -63.18
C GLY A 25 -4.21 60.63 -63.20
N GLY A 26 -5.10 61.37 -62.53
CA GLY A 26 -6.56 61.25 -62.55
C GLY A 26 -7.10 59.95 -61.95
N PRO A 27 -8.04 59.97 -60.99
CA PRO A 27 -8.68 58.73 -60.56
C PRO A 27 -9.52 58.23 -61.74
N GLU A 28 -8.98 57.32 -62.55
CA GLU A 28 -9.80 56.51 -63.43
C GLU A 28 -10.73 55.72 -62.50
N PRO A 29 -12.07 55.88 -62.62
CA PRO A 29 -12.98 55.13 -61.77
C PRO A 29 -12.67 53.66 -61.97
N ALA A 30 -12.35 52.96 -60.88
CA ALA A 30 -12.11 51.53 -60.89
C ALA A 30 -13.20 50.88 -61.75
N GLN A 31 -12.78 50.16 -62.79
CA GLN A 31 -13.73 49.55 -63.71
C GLN A 31 -14.66 48.66 -62.90
N TYR A 32 -15.93 48.62 -63.28
CA TYR A 32 -16.97 47.88 -62.54
C TYR A 32 -16.54 46.43 -62.22
N GLU A 33 -15.72 45.84 -63.08
CA GLU A 33 -15.11 44.51 -62.92
C GLU A 33 -14.12 44.42 -61.75
N GLU A 34 -13.23 45.41 -61.56
CA GLU A 34 -12.26 45.42 -60.47
C GLU A 34 -12.93 45.61 -59.10
N LEU A 35 -13.93 46.48 -59.02
CA LEU A 35 -14.73 46.67 -57.81
C LEU A 35 -15.49 45.38 -57.46
N THR A 36 -16.03 44.70 -58.47
CA THR A 36 -16.73 43.41 -58.32
C THR A 36 -15.77 42.33 -57.83
N LEU A 37 -14.55 42.25 -58.38
CA LEU A 37 -13.52 41.31 -57.96
C LEU A 37 -13.09 41.57 -56.50
N LEU A 38 -12.84 42.82 -56.12
CA LEU A 38 -12.50 43.20 -54.75
C LEU A 38 -13.63 42.85 -53.78
N PHE A 39 -14.88 43.15 -54.15
CA PHE A 39 -16.06 42.79 -53.35
C PHE A 39 -16.16 41.27 -53.16
N HIS A 40 -15.94 40.49 -54.21
CA HIS A 40 -15.95 39.03 -54.15
C HIS A 40 -14.79 38.50 -53.29
N GLY A 41 -13.59 39.06 -53.42
CA GLY A 41 -12.42 38.69 -52.62
C GLY A 41 -12.60 39.02 -51.14
N ALA A 42 -13.15 40.20 -50.81
CA ALA A 42 -13.47 40.58 -49.44
C ALA A 42 -14.55 39.66 -48.84
N LEU A 43 -15.56 39.29 -49.63
CA LEU A 43 -16.59 38.34 -49.22
C LEU A 43 -16.01 36.93 -48.98
N GLN A 44 -15.16 36.43 -49.90
CA GLN A 44 -14.47 35.15 -49.74
C GLN A 44 -13.55 35.14 -48.52
N LEU A 45 -12.81 36.23 -48.27
CA LEU A 45 -12.00 36.38 -47.06
C LEU A 45 -12.87 36.38 -45.79
N GLY A 46 -13.99 37.10 -45.81
CA GLY A 46 -14.97 37.10 -44.72
C GLY A 46 -15.54 35.71 -44.43
N GLN A 47 -15.86 34.95 -45.48
CA GLN A 47 -16.31 33.56 -45.37
C GLN A 47 -15.22 32.64 -44.81
N ALA A 48 -13.97 32.77 -45.27
CA ALA A 48 -12.84 31.99 -44.78
C ALA A 48 -12.55 32.28 -43.29
N LEU A 49 -12.54 33.56 -42.89
CA LEU A 49 -12.37 33.97 -41.49
C LEU A 49 -13.50 33.46 -40.61
N ASN A 50 -14.75 33.55 -41.07
CA ASN A 50 -15.90 33.00 -40.35
C ASN A 50 -15.79 31.46 -40.21
N GLY A 51 -15.30 30.76 -41.22
CA GLY A 51 -15.02 29.32 -41.16
C GLY A 51 -13.96 28.99 -40.11
N VAL A 52 -12.84 29.71 -40.08
CA VAL A 52 -11.77 29.56 -39.08
C VAL A 52 -12.31 29.87 -37.66
N TYR A 53 -13.10 30.92 -37.52
CA TYR A 53 -13.74 31.28 -36.25
C TYR A 53 -14.61 30.14 -35.72
N ARG A 54 -15.54 29.62 -36.53
CA ARG A 54 -16.43 28.52 -36.15
C ARG A 54 -15.67 27.23 -35.85
N ALA A 55 -14.63 26.90 -36.61
CA ALA A 55 -13.79 25.74 -36.33
C ALA A 55 -13.01 25.89 -35.01
N THR A 56 -12.55 27.11 -34.70
CA THR A 56 -11.86 27.41 -33.44
C THR A 56 -12.83 27.36 -32.26
N GLU A 57 -14.03 27.92 -32.40
CA GLU A 57 -15.11 27.84 -31.41
C GLU A 57 -15.44 26.38 -31.09
N ALA A 58 -15.64 25.54 -32.11
CA ALA A 58 -15.89 24.11 -31.93
C ALA A 58 -14.76 23.39 -31.18
N ARG A 59 -13.49 23.68 -31.53
CA ARG A 59 -12.31 23.13 -30.84
C ARG A 59 -12.21 23.59 -29.38
N LEU A 60 -12.56 24.84 -29.08
CA LEU A 60 -12.59 25.35 -27.71
C LEU A 60 -13.70 24.69 -26.89
N THR A 61 -14.87 24.47 -27.48
CA THR A 61 -15.96 23.71 -26.83
C THR A 61 -15.54 22.27 -26.53
N GLU A 62 -14.89 21.60 -27.48
CA GLU A 62 -14.36 20.24 -27.31
C GLU A 62 -13.26 20.18 -26.23
N ALA A 63 -12.34 21.15 -26.23
CA ALA A 63 -11.31 21.26 -25.19
C ALA A 63 -11.91 21.51 -23.81
N GLY A 64 -12.92 22.38 -23.70
CA GLY A 64 -13.65 22.62 -22.45
C GLY A 64 -14.38 21.38 -21.94
N HIS A 65 -15.03 20.62 -22.83
CA HIS A 65 -15.65 19.36 -22.47
C HIS A 65 -14.63 18.33 -21.97
N SER A 66 -13.49 18.22 -22.67
CA SER A 66 -12.40 17.32 -22.29
C SER A 66 -11.81 17.68 -20.93
N LEU A 67 -11.58 18.97 -20.66
CA LEU A 67 -11.12 19.45 -19.35
C LEU A 67 -12.10 19.07 -18.25
N GLY A 68 -13.40 19.27 -18.46
CA GLY A 68 -14.42 18.88 -17.48
C GLY A 68 -14.46 17.36 -17.19
N LEU A 69 -14.13 16.52 -18.18
CA LEU A 69 -13.98 15.07 -17.96
C LEU A 69 -12.73 14.74 -17.13
N TYR A 70 -11.60 15.42 -17.38
CA TYR A 70 -10.39 15.24 -16.59
C TYR A 70 -10.55 15.70 -15.14
N ASP A 71 -11.20 16.84 -14.92
CA ASP A 71 -11.47 17.36 -13.57
C ASP A 71 -12.32 16.35 -12.76
N ARG A 72 -13.37 15.80 -13.37
CA ARG A 72 -14.19 14.76 -12.73
C ARG A 72 -13.38 13.48 -12.44
N ALA A 73 -12.49 13.07 -13.35
CA ALA A 73 -11.61 11.93 -13.13
C ALA A 73 -10.62 12.16 -11.98
N LEU A 74 -10.08 13.38 -11.85
CA LEU A 74 -9.21 13.78 -10.75
C LEU A 74 -9.96 13.83 -9.41
N GLU A 75 -11.20 14.33 -9.38
CA GLU A 75 -12.04 14.31 -8.18
C GLU A 75 -12.34 12.87 -7.71
N PHE A 76 -12.64 11.97 -8.66
CA PHE A 76 -12.84 10.55 -8.38
C PHE A 76 -11.56 9.93 -7.83
N LEU A 77 -10.43 10.12 -8.50
CA LEU A 77 -9.13 9.61 -8.06
C LEU A 77 -8.75 10.16 -6.67
N GLY A 78 -8.99 11.44 -6.41
CA GLY A 78 -8.75 12.05 -5.10
C GLY A 78 -9.62 11.43 -4.00
N THR A 79 -10.83 11.00 -4.33
CA THR A 79 -11.71 10.27 -3.40
C THR A 79 -11.20 8.87 -3.13
N GLU A 80 -10.81 8.12 -4.15
CA GLU A 80 -10.21 6.78 -4.01
C GLU A 80 -8.91 6.83 -3.20
N VAL A 81 -8.05 7.83 -3.43
CA VAL A 81 -6.81 8.02 -2.67
C VAL A 81 -7.11 8.28 -1.19
N ARG A 82 -8.09 9.13 -0.86
CA ARG A 82 -8.50 9.37 0.54
C ARG A 82 -9.03 8.11 1.20
N GLN A 83 -9.92 7.37 0.53
CA GLN A 83 -10.42 6.09 1.03
C GLN A 83 -9.28 5.07 1.26
N GLY A 84 -8.31 5.01 0.35
CA GLY A 84 -7.12 4.18 0.50
C GLY A 84 -6.24 4.59 1.69
N GLN A 85 -6.12 5.89 1.96
CA GLN A 85 -5.41 6.42 3.13
C GLN A 85 -6.13 6.06 4.43
N ASP A 86 -7.45 6.24 4.49
CA ASP A 86 -8.27 5.89 5.64
C ASP A 86 -8.19 4.39 5.95
N ALA A 87 -8.30 3.53 4.92
CA ALA A 87 -8.15 2.08 5.06
C ALA A 87 -6.73 1.68 5.50
N THR A 88 -5.70 2.35 4.99
CA THR A 88 -4.31 2.12 5.43
C THR A 88 -4.13 2.51 6.89
N GLN A 89 -4.77 3.59 7.33
CA GLN A 89 -4.73 4.03 8.72
C GLN A 89 -5.46 3.07 9.65
N GLU A 90 -6.64 2.57 9.25
CA GLU A 90 -7.38 1.54 9.99
C GLU A 90 -6.54 0.27 10.15
N LEU A 91 -5.93 -0.22 9.06
CA LEU A 91 -5.04 -1.39 9.09
C LEU A 91 -3.85 -1.18 10.04
N ARG A 92 -3.28 0.03 10.13
CA ARG A 92 -2.20 0.33 11.08
C ARG A 92 -2.67 0.29 12.52
N THR A 93 -3.86 0.83 12.81
CA THR A 93 -4.45 0.77 14.14
C THR A 93 -4.69 -0.67 14.55
N SER A 94 -5.36 -1.48 13.72
CA SER A 94 -5.60 -2.90 14.01
C SER A 94 -4.30 -3.69 14.18
N LEU A 95 -3.29 -3.42 13.35
CA LEU A 95 -1.98 -4.05 13.47
C LEU A 95 -1.29 -3.70 14.79
N SER A 96 -1.42 -2.46 15.27
CA SER A 96 -0.86 -2.04 16.56
C SER A 96 -1.57 -2.72 17.74
N GLU A 97 -2.89 -2.91 17.66
CA GLU A 97 -3.66 -3.65 18.66
C GLU A 97 -3.22 -5.12 18.71
N ILE A 98 -3.09 -5.77 17.55
CA ILE A 98 -2.59 -7.15 17.44
C ILE A 98 -1.18 -7.27 18.03
N GLN A 99 -0.31 -6.28 17.85
CA GLN A 99 1.03 -6.30 18.45
C GLN A 99 1.01 -6.24 19.98
N VAL A 100 0.16 -5.40 20.56
CA VAL A 100 0.00 -5.34 22.02
C VAL A 100 -0.50 -6.66 22.58
N GLU A 101 -1.45 -7.30 21.89
CA GLU A 101 -1.95 -8.63 22.27
C GLU A 101 -0.86 -9.71 22.15
N GLU A 102 -0.08 -9.69 21.07
CA GLU A 102 1.03 -10.63 20.83
C GLU A 102 2.13 -10.49 21.90
N ASP A 103 2.48 -9.26 22.27
CA ASP A 103 3.45 -9.00 23.34
C ASP A 103 2.94 -9.52 24.70
N ALA A 104 1.65 -9.35 24.99
CA ALA A 104 1.03 -9.89 26.19
C ALA A 104 1.03 -11.44 26.19
N LEU A 105 0.78 -12.06 25.04
CA LEU A 105 0.86 -13.53 24.86
C LEU A 105 2.30 -14.02 25.06
N HIS A 106 3.28 -13.32 24.51
CA HIS A 106 4.70 -13.63 24.66
C HIS A 106 5.11 -13.64 26.14
N LEU A 107 4.76 -12.58 26.89
CA LEU A 107 5.04 -12.49 28.32
C LEU A 107 4.37 -13.62 29.12
N ARG A 108 3.13 -14.00 28.77
CA ARG A 108 2.44 -15.13 29.40
C ARG A 108 3.15 -16.45 29.12
N ALA A 109 3.57 -16.69 27.89
CA ALA A 109 4.27 -17.90 27.50
C ALA A 109 5.64 -18.02 28.19
N GLU A 110 6.37 -16.91 28.36
CA GLU A 110 7.59 -16.89 29.18
C GLU A 110 7.33 -17.22 30.64
N ALA A 111 6.25 -16.68 31.22
CA ALA A 111 5.86 -17.00 32.59
C ALA A 111 5.48 -18.48 32.74
N THR A 112 4.76 -19.05 31.76
CA THR A 112 4.47 -20.49 31.70
C THR A 112 5.75 -21.32 31.58
N ALA A 113 6.70 -20.91 30.74
CA ALA A 113 7.98 -21.59 30.59
C ALA A 113 8.79 -21.57 31.90
N ARG A 114 8.81 -20.44 32.60
CA ARG A 114 9.45 -20.30 33.93
C ARG A 114 8.81 -21.23 34.96
N SER A 115 7.48 -21.22 35.06
CA SER A 115 6.73 -22.09 35.97
C SER A 115 6.96 -23.58 35.67
N LEU A 116 6.93 -23.97 34.40
CA LEU A 116 7.27 -25.35 34.00
C LEU A 116 8.71 -25.72 34.35
N GLY A 117 9.64 -24.77 34.25
CA GLY A 117 11.04 -24.96 34.68
C GLY A 117 11.17 -25.23 36.18
N GLU A 118 10.37 -24.58 37.02
CA GLU A 118 10.32 -24.85 38.46
C GLU A 118 9.73 -26.23 38.77
N VAL A 119 8.61 -26.58 38.11
CA VAL A 119 8.01 -27.92 38.21
C VAL A 119 9.00 -28.99 37.75
N ALA A 120 9.81 -28.72 36.72
CA ALA A 120 10.83 -29.63 36.25
C ALA A 120 11.94 -29.90 37.25
N ARG A 121 12.42 -28.85 37.94
CA ARG A 121 13.41 -29.02 39.02
C ARG A 121 12.83 -29.82 40.19
N ALA A 122 11.58 -29.53 40.58
CA ALA A 122 10.90 -30.28 41.64
C ALA A 122 10.70 -31.76 41.25
N GLN A 123 10.32 -32.02 39.99
CA GLN A 123 10.14 -33.37 39.48
C GLN A 123 11.45 -34.15 39.43
N GLN A 124 12.56 -33.50 39.07
CA GLN A 124 13.88 -34.10 39.11
C GLN A 124 14.29 -34.47 40.54
N ALA A 125 14.09 -33.57 41.51
CA ALA A 125 14.36 -33.84 42.92
C ALA A 125 13.51 -35.00 43.48
N LEU A 126 12.24 -35.11 43.05
CA LEU A 126 11.36 -36.24 43.40
C LEU A 126 11.92 -37.56 42.84
N ARG A 127 12.30 -37.59 41.56
CA ARG A 127 12.91 -38.77 40.93
C ARG A 127 14.19 -39.21 41.65
N ASP A 128 15.07 -38.26 41.97
CA ASP A 128 16.31 -38.55 42.68
C ASP A 128 16.05 -39.12 44.07
N THR A 129 15.01 -38.63 44.75
CA THR A 129 14.56 -39.14 46.05
C THR A 129 14.01 -40.56 45.94
N VAL A 130 13.12 -40.83 44.97
CA VAL A 130 12.59 -42.17 44.70
C VAL A 130 13.72 -43.14 44.38
N ARG A 131 14.71 -42.73 43.57
CA ARG A 131 15.87 -43.56 43.23
C ARG A 131 16.73 -43.87 44.45
N ARG A 132 16.97 -42.90 45.33
CA ARG A 132 17.69 -43.12 46.60
C ARG A 132 16.94 -44.10 47.50
N LEU A 133 15.63 -43.91 47.68
CA LEU A 133 14.78 -44.82 48.44
C LEU A 133 14.84 -46.24 47.85
N GLN A 134 14.80 -46.39 46.52
CA GLN A 134 14.92 -47.70 45.87
C GLN A 134 16.23 -48.42 46.23
N VAL A 135 17.33 -47.68 46.33
CA VAL A 135 18.64 -48.25 46.70
C VAL A 135 18.68 -48.59 48.19
N GLN A 136 18.17 -47.72 49.06
CA GLN A 136 18.15 -47.95 50.51
C GLN A 136 17.24 -49.11 50.92
N LEU A 137 16.16 -49.32 50.17
CA LEU A 137 15.18 -50.37 50.39
C LEU A 137 15.54 -51.69 49.71
N ARG A 138 16.64 -51.74 48.95
CA ARG A 138 17.08 -52.93 48.23
C ARG A 138 17.47 -54.02 49.25
N GLY A 139 16.65 -55.07 49.35
CA GLY A 139 16.83 -56.18 50.28
C GLY A 139 16.03 -56.05 51.59
N ALA A 140 15.30 -54.95 51.79
CA ALA A 140 14.35 -54.86 52.89
C ALA A 140 13.09 -55.68 52.57
N TRP A 141 12.64 -56.50 53.53
CA TRP A 141 11.33 -57.16 53.45
C TRP A 141 10.22 -56.14 53.70
N LEU A 142 9.69 -55.56 52.64
CA LEU A 142 8.77 -54.43 52.72
C LEU A 142 7.29 -54.80 52.70
N GLY A 143 6.93 -56.05 52.38
CA GLY A 143 5.51 -56.47 52.34
C GLY A 143 4.64 -55.48 51.54
N GLN A 144 3.59 -54.96 52.18
CA GLN A 144 2.69 -53.94 51.60
C GLN A 144 3.42 -52.64 51.19
N ALA A 145 4.44 -52.21 51.94
CA ALA A 145 5.18 -50.98 51.63
C ALA A 145 5.93 -51.06 50.29
N HIS A 146 6.21 -52.27 49.79
CA HIS A 146 6.78 -52.45 48.45
C HIS A 146 5.80 -51.98 47.36
N GLN A 147 4.51 -52.33 47.50
CA GLN A 147 3.48 -51.95 46.54
C GLN A 147 3.23 -50.44 46.54
N GLU A 148 3.23 -49.82 47.72
CA GLU A 148 3.13 -48.36 47.86
C GLU A 148 4.33 -47.65 47.21
N PHE A 149 5.54 -48.20 47.39
CA PHE A 149 6.75 -47.68 46.77
C PHE A 149 6.74 -47.77 45.23
N GLU A 150 6.36 -48.93 44.66
CA GLU A 150 6.24 -49.06 43.20
C GLU A 150 5.14 -48.15 42.64
N THR A 151 4.06 -47.92 43.39
CA THR A 151 3.01 -46.95 43.02
C THR A 151 3.56 -45.52 42.97
N LEU A 152 4.36 -45.12 43.98
CA LEU A 152 5.01 -43.80 44.00
C LEU A 152 5.96 -43.62 42.82
N LYS A 153 6.77 -44.64 42.52
CA LYS A 153 7.68 -44.65 41.37
C LYS A 153 6.94 -44.50 40.05
N ALA A 154 5.90 -45.30 39.82
CA ALA A 154 5.07 -45.19 38.62
C ALA A 154 4.42 -43.80 38.48
N ARG A 155 3.98 -43.20 39.59
CA ARG A 155 3.43 -41.84 39.60
C ARG A 155 4.48 -40.79 39.25
N ALA A 156 5.69 -40.89 39.82
CA ALA A 156 6.80 -39.98 39.51
C ALA A 156 7.21 -40.08 38.03
N ASP A 157 7.28 -41.29 37.48
CA ASP A 157 7.59 -41.49 36.07
C ASP A 157 6.50 -40.90 35.16
N LYS A 158 5.22 -41.12 35.48
CA LYS A 158 4.08 -40.54 34.76
C LYS A 158 4.10 -39.01 34.78
N GLN A 159 4.31 -38.39 35.94
CA GLN A 159 4.38 -36.92 36.07
C GLN A 159 5.51 -36.33 35.22
N SER A 160 6.62 -37.03 35.12
CA SER A 160 7.76 -36.57 34.33
C SER A 160 7.52 -36.68 32.83
N HIS A 161 6.80 -37.71 32.38
CA HIS A 161 6.37 -37.81 30.99
C HIS A 161 5.41 -36.68 30.61
N LEU A 162 4.44 -36.37 31.48
CA LEU A 162 3.53 -35.23 31.31
C LEU A 162 4.28 -33.90 31.22
N LEU A 163 5.23 -33.69 32.13
CA LEU A 163 6.06 -32.51 32.13
C LEU A 163 6.88 -32.37 30.83
N TRP A 164 7.49 -33.45 30.35
CA TRP A 164 8.22 -33.46 29.08
C TRP A 164 7.31 -33.06 27.91
N ALA A 165 6.09 -33.59 27.85
CA ALA A 165 5.10 -33.23 26.84
C ALA A 165 4.73 -31.73 26.93
N LEU A 166 4.47 -31.21 28.14
CA LEU A 166 4.15 -29.80 28.37
C LEU A 166 5.31 -28.87 27.98
N THR A 167 6.54 -29.22 28.32
CA THR A 167 7.73 -28.47 27.89
C THR A 167 7.84 -28.45 26.36
N GLY A 168 7.59 -29.58 25.69
CA GLY A 168 7.56 -29.65 24.24
C GLY A 168 6.49 -28.75 23.61
N HIS A 169 5.29 -28.69 24.21
CA HIS A 169 4.22 -27.78 23.77
C HIS A 169 4.61 -26.31 23.92
N VAL A 170 5.17 -25.91 25.06
CA VAL A 170 5.59 -24.51 25.26
C VAL A 170 6.71 -24.12 24.31
N GLN A 171 7.67 -25.00 24.04
CA GLN A 171 8.71 -24.75 23.05
C GLN A 171 8.14 -24.58 21.63
N ARG A 172 7.10 -25.34 21.28
CA ARG A 172 6.41 -25.17 19.99
C ARG A 172 5.69 -23.83 19.93
N GLN A 173 4.92 -23.49 20.96
CA GLN A 173 4.23 -22.22 21.06
C GLN A 173 5.20 -21.02 20.95
N GLN A 174 6.38 -21.11 21.57
CA GLN A 174 7.42 -20.08 21.45
C GLN A 174 7.94 -19.89 20.01
N ARG A 175 8.07 -20.97 19.24
CA ARG A 175 8.46 -20.88 17.83
C ARG A 175 7.34 -20.27 16.98
N GLU A 176 6.10 -20.70 17.19
CA GLU A 176 4.93 -20.17 16.49
C GLU A 176 4.77 -18.67 16.73
N MET A 177 4.90 -18.19 17.98
CA MET A 177 4.88 -16.76 18.28
C MET A 177 6.04 -16.00 17.62
N ALA A 178 7.25 -16.58 17.57
CA ALA A 178 8.36 -15.93 16.89
C ALA A 178 8.11 -15.76 15.37
N GLU A 179 7.46 -16.76 14.75
CA GLU A 179 7.01 -16.69 13.35
C GLU A 179 5.90 -15.63 13.17
N GLN A 180 4.93 -15.57 14.08
CA GLN A 180 3.87 -14.56 14.07
C GLN A 180 4.43 -13.14 14.20
N GLN A 181 5.37 -12.90 15.12
CA GLN A 181 6.05 -11.62 15.28
C GLN A 181 6.86 -11.22 14.02
N GLN A 182 7.47 -12.18 13.34
CA GLN A 182 8.14 -11.92 12.07
C GLN A 182 7.13 -11.53 10.98
N TRP A 183 6.01 -12.24 10.90
CA TRP A 183 4.94 -11.96 9.94
C TRP A 183 4.31 -10.58 10.17
N LEU A 184 4.00 -10.23 11.43
CA LEU A 184 3.48 -8.90 11.79
C LEU A 184 4.44 -7.80 11.35
N ARG A 185 5.74 -7.95 11.61
CA ARG A 185 6.78 -7.02 11.14
C ARG A 185 6.77 -6.83 9.62
N GLN A 186 6.60 -7.90 8.86
CA GLN A 186 6.48 -7.82 7.40
C GLN A 186 5.24 -7.05 6.95
N ILE A 187 4.11 -7.23 7.62
CA ILE A 187 2.89 -6.46 7.32
C ILE A 187 3.11 -4.98 7.61
N GLN A 188 3.73 -4.63 8.74
CA GLN A 188 3.99 -3.22 9.04
C GLN A 188 4.89 -2.58 7.98
N GLN A 189 5.92 -3.30 7.53
CA GLN A 189 6.80 -2.84 6.46
C GLN A 189 6.01 -2.61 5.16
N ARG A 190 5.13 -3.53 4.78
CA ARG A 190 4.27 -3.39 3.59
C ARG A 190 3.29 -2.23 3.69
N LEU A 191 2.70 -2.01 4.87
CA LEU A 191 1.82 -0.86 5.12
C LEU A 191 2.58 0.46 5.19
N HIS A 192 3.86 0.44 5.55
CA HIS A 192 4.72 1.61 5.50
C HIS A 192 5.07 1.97 4.06
N THR A 193 5.48 0.99 3.25
CA THR A 193 5.82 1.22 1.84
C THR A 193 4.61 1.63 0.99
N ALA A 194 3.44 1.05 1.24
CA ALA A 194 2.21 1.39 0.52
C ALA A 194 1.73 2.83 0.76
N ALA A 195 2.18 3.48 1.85
CA ALA A 195 1.76 4.84 2.19
C ALA A 195 2.76 5.92 1.79
N LEU A 196 3.91 5.55 1.22
CA LEU A 196 4.83 6.54 0.67
C LEU A 196 4.20 7.12 -0.60
N PRO A 197 4.11 8.45 -0.76
CA PRO A 197 3.72 9.04 -2.03
C PRO A 197 4.72 8.61 -3.10
N ALA A 198 4.20 8.13 -4.24
CA ALA A 198 5.00 7.77 -5.42
C ALA A 198 5.75 8.99 -5.99
#